data_AF-A0A6A7AAY2-F1
#
_entry.id   AF-A0A6A7AAY2-F1
#
_cell.length_a   1.000
_cell.length_b   1.000
_cell.length_c   1.000
_cell.angle_alpha   90.00
_cell.angle_beta   90.00
_cell.angle_gamma   90.00
#
_symmetry.space_group_name_H-M   'P 1'
#
loop_
_entity.id
_entity.type
_entity.pdbx_description
1 polymer ?
#
loop_
_entity_poly.entity_id
_entity_poly.type
_entity_poly.pdbx_seq_one_letter_code
_entity_poly.pdbx_strand_id
1 'polypeptide(L)'
;MSFTGLPKEIRLQIWTLAYFAEPPRLVALRTKPHDESHDEKWFCPRYSPSPAPMVVNICHEARAEAYYQARKAGHVIRHHIGPLFVPPQQLAQFTEEYYFRFDADTLYLPLEDQHVKHFDDSPEVGLLSHFHKAVNLDTSKLQSIAITRVIWCGYHDGSLSNTLRDFASISRLIMMVPEEVEQDEARKALFVRASRRIASLYRFDSANRSPELTQLIAISVDFARLERGQLAILPKHTWEHWSSLGSTWTVMDGPEQFYESMSGV
;
A
#
# COMPACT_ATOMS: atom_id res chain seq x y z
N MET A 1 -13.36 -38.56 -6.90
CA MET A 1 -12.62 -38.90 -5.67
C MET A 1 -12.84 -37.77 -4.67
N SER A 2 -13.09 -38.08 -3.40
CA SER A 2 -13.24 -37.04 -2.36
C SER A 2 -11.89 -36.44 -1.99
N PHE A 3 -11.84 -35.13 -1.75
CA PHE A 3 -10.66 -34.45 -1.21
C PHE A 3 -10.13 -35.12 0.06
N THR A 4 -11.03 -35.60 0.92
CA THR A 4 -10.69 -36.28 2.18
C THR A 4 -10.05 -37.67 1.98
N GLY A 5 -10.17 -38.26 0.80
CA GLY A 5 -9.57 -39.56 0.46
C GLY A 5 -8.13 -39.46 -0.02
N LEU A 6 -7.59 -38.25 -0.20
CA LEU A 6 -6.21 -38.04 -0.61
C LEU A 6 -5.24 -38.18 0.59
N PRO A 7 -4.01 -38.67 0.37
CA PRO A 7 -2.96 -38.65 1.38
C PRO A 7 -2.75 -37.24 1.94
N LYS A 8 -2.41 -37.13 3.24
CA LYS A 8 -2.29 -35.85 3.93
C LYS A 8 -1.30 -34.92 3.22
N GLU A 9 -0.18 -35.46 2.77
CA GLU A 9 0.89 -34.75 2.07
C GLU A 9 0.37 -34.05 0.81
N ILE A 10 -0.47 -34.77 0.03
CA ILE A 10 -1.09 -34.23 -1.18
C ILE A 10 -2.10 -33.14 -0.84
N ARG A 11 -2.90 -33.33 0.22
CA ARG A 11 -3.86 -32.31 0.69
C ARG A 11 -3.17 -31.02 1.13
N LEU A 12 -2.06 -31.13 1.87
CA LEU A 12 -1.26 -29.97 2.29
C LEU A 12 -0.60 -29.26 1.09
N GLN A 13 -0.11 -30.01 0.11
CA GLN A 13 0.41 -29.44 -1.14
C GLN A 13 -0.69 -28.67 -1.90
N ILE A 14 -1.91 -29.21 -1.98
CA ILE A 14 -3.05 -28.51 -2.57
C ILE A 14 -3.33 -27.20 -1.84
N TRP A 15 -3.33 -27.20 -0.49
CA TRP A 15 -3.55 -25.98 0.28
C TRP A 15 -2.42 -24.95 0.13
N THR A 16 -1.17 -25.41 0.07
CA THR A 16 -0.01 -24.56 -0.22
C THR A 16 -0.19 -23.88 -1.58
N LEU A 17 -0.50 -24.66 -2.63
CA LEU A 17 -0.72 -24.13 -3.97
C LEU A 17 -1.91 -23.16 -3.98
N ALA A 18 -3.01 -23.50 -3.32
CA ALA A 18 -4.18 -22.64 -3.24
C ALA A 18 -3.86 -21.29 -2.59
N TYR A 19 -3.09 -21.27 -1.50
CA TYR A 19 -2.70 -20.04 -0.80
C TYR A 19 -1.86 -19.10 -1.69
N PHE A 20 -0.85 -19.65 -2.38
CA PHE A 20 -0.01 -18.85 -3.27
C PHE A 20 -0.70 -18.48 -4.57
N ALA A 21 -1.68 -19.26 -5.03
CA ALA A 21 -2.49 -18.97 -6.21
C ALA A 21 -3.65 -18.00 -5.96
N GLU A 22 -3.88 -17.54 -4.71
CA GLU A 22 -4.95 -16.59 -4.45
C GLU A 22 -4.76 -15.28 -5.23
N PRO A 23 -5.84 -14.65 -5.71
CA PRO A 23 -5.74 -13.40 -6.45
C PRO A 23 -5.15 -12.27 -5.57
N PRO A 24 -4.47 -11.29 -6.16
CA PRO A 24 -4.08 -10.05 -5.48
C PRO A 24 -5.20 -9.44 -4.65
N ARG A 25 -4.90 -9.06 -3.41
CA ARG A 25 -5.87 -8.38 -2.53
C ARG A 25 -5.49 -6.93 -2.31
N LEU A 26 -6.49 -6.11 -2.05
CA LEU A 26 -6.31 -4.77 -1.51
C LEU A 26 -6.27 -4.87 0.02
N VAL A 27 -5.09 -4.64 0.61
CA VAL A 27 -4.89 -4.75 2.06
C VAL A 27 -4.84 -3.36 2.66
N ALA A 28 -5.94 -2.95 3.30
CA ALA A 28 -6.06 -1.66 3.93
C ALA A 28 -5.31 -1.63 5.26
N LEU A 29 -4.63 -0.53 5.55
CA LEU A 29 -4.15 -0.23 6.89
C LEU A 29 -4.98 0.92 7.47
N ARG A 30 -5.62 0.68 8.62
CA ARG A 30 -6.49 1.66 9.29
C ARG A 30 -6.13 1.83 10.75
N THR A 31 -6.64 2.91 11.30
CA THR A 31 -6.52 3.31 12.70
C THR A 31 -7.71 2.77 13.47
N LYS A 32 -7.48 2.10 14.60
CA LYS A 32 -8.59 1.80 15.52
C LYS A 32 -9.16 3.11 16.09
N PRO A 33 -10.47 3.15 16.39
CA PRO A 33 -11.09 4.27 17.12
C PRO A 33 -10.31 4.59 18.41
N HIS A 34 -10.27 5.86 18.82
CA HIS A 34 -9.69 6.22 20.13
C HIS A 34 -10.63 5.67 21.20
N ASP A 35 -10.07 4.96 22.18
CA ASP A 35 -10.70 4.80 23.47
C ASP A 35 -10.00 5.74 24.49
N GLU A 36 -10.59 5.89 25.67
CA GLU A 36 -10.08 6.76 26.74
C GLU A 36 -8.65 6.39 27.21
N SER A 37 -8.14 5.22 26.81
CA SER A 37 -6.82 4.73 27.19
C SER A 37 -5.69 5.10 26.22
N HIS A 38 -6.01 5.70 25.06
CA HIS A 38 -5.04 6.12 24.04
C HIS A 38 -4.99 7.66 23.94
N ASP A 39 -4.25 8.29 24.86
CA ASP A 39 -3.94 9.73 24.82
C ASP A 39 -2.94 10.08 23.69
N GLU A 40 -2.66 11.37 23.49
CA GLU A 40 -1.75 11.87 22.44
C GLU A 40 -0.31 11.32 22.50
N LYS A 41 0.08 10.66 23.61
CA LYS A 41 1.41 10.05 23.78
C LYS A 41 1.44 8.61 23.30
N TRP A 42 0.28 8.00 23.04
CA TRP A 42 0.14 6.63 22.58
C TRP A 42 -0.06 6.56 21.08
N PHE A 43 0.62 5.61 20.44
CA PHE A 43 0.35 5.31 19.06
C PHE A 43 -1.03 4.67 18.93
N CYS A 44 -1.90 5.23 18.08
CA CYS A 44 -3.20 4.62 17.81
C CYS A 44 -3.00 3.22 17.22
N PRO A 45 -3.54 2.15 17.83
CA PRO A 45 -3.45 0.80 17.28
C PRO A 45 -3.84 0.76 15.79
N ARG A 46 -2.92 0.37 14.90
CA ARG A 46 -3.30 0.08 13.50
C ARG A 46 -3.76 -1.36 13.36
N TYR A 47 -4.69 -1.58 12.45
CA TYR A 47 -5.19 -2.88 12.10
C TYR A 47 -5.49 -2.94 10.60
N SER A 48 -5.62 -4.15 10.07
CA SER A 48 -6.13 -4.34 8.72
C SER A 48 -7.57 -4.85 8.79
N PRO A 49 -8.57 -4.09 8.28
CA PRO A 49 -9.92 -4.61 8.14
C PRO A 49 -10.06 -5.56 6.94
N SER A 50 -9.02 -5.69 6.10
CA SER A 50 -9.08 -6.53 4.92
C SER A 50 -9.18 -8.00 5.32
N PRO A 51 -10.07 -8.78 4.68
CA PRO A 51 -10.25 -10.18 5.02
C PRO A 51 -8.95 -10.95 4.77
N ALA A 52 -8.67 -11.95 5.62
CA ALA A 52 -7.59 -12.90 5.38
C ALA A 52 -7.77 -13.63 4.04
N PRO A 53 -6.70 -14.24 3.49
CA PRO A 53 -6.78 -15.06 2.28
C PRO A 53 -7.91 -16.09 2.40
N MET A 54 -8.66 -16.30 1.33
CA MET A 54 -9.86 -17.14 1.31
C MET A 54 -9.58 -18.54 1.85
N VAL A 55 -8.41 -19.11 1.55
CA VAL A 55 -7.97 -20.44 1.99
C VAL A 55 -7.96 -20.56 3.52
N VAL A 56 -7.68 -19.47 4.23
CA VAL A 56 -7.69 -19.40 5.72
C VAL A 56 -9.10 -19.66 6.29
N ASN A 57 -10.13 -19.42 5.50
CA ASN A 57 -11.53 -19.48 5.91
C ASN A 57 -12.25 -20.77 5.48
N ILE A 58 -11.58 -21.69 4.76
CA ILE A 58 -12.23 -22.91 4.23
C ILE A 58 -12.44 -23.97 5.32
N CYS A 59 -11.36 -24.41 5.96
CA CYS A 59 -11.43 -25.44 7.01
C CYS A 59 -10.20 -25.36 7.94
N HIS A 60 -10.19 -26.15 9.01
CA HIS A 60 -9.09 -26.15 9.98
C HIS A 60 -7.73 -26.50 9.35
N GLU A 61 -7.69 -27.50 8.47
CA GLU A 61 -6.44 -27.92 7.82
C GLU A 61 -5.90 -26.86 6.87
N ALA A 62 -6.77 -26.30 6.02
CA ALA A 62 -6.41 -25.22 5.10
C ALA A 62 -5.89 -23.99 5.87
N ARG A 63 -6.53 -23.64 7.00
CA ARG A 63 -6.09 -22.56 7.88
C ARG A 63 -4.71 -22.80 8.47
N ALA A 64 -4.47 -23.99 9.01
CA ALA A 64 -3.19 -24.33 9.62
C ALA A 64 -2.06 -24.29 8.57
N GLU A 65 -2.31 -24.85 7.38
CA GLU A 65 -1.34 -24.84 6.29
C GLU A 65 -1.09 -23.44 5.74
N ALA A 66 -2.13 -22.66 5.47
CA ALA A 66 -1.99 -21.27 5.01
C ALA A 66 -1.22 -20.41 6.02
N TYR A 67 -1.49 -20.56 7.32
CA TYR A 67 -0.74 -19.84 8.36
C TYR A 67 0.73 -20.27 8.42
N TYR A 68 1.01 -21.57 8.30
CA TYR A 68 2.39 -22.09 8.23
C TYR A 68 3.15 -21.51 7.03
N GLN A 69 2.55 -21.56 5.83
CA GLN A 69 3.16 -21.02 4.61
C GLN A 69 3.30 -19.50 4.68
N ALA A 70 2.30 -18.78 5.21
CA ALA A 70 2.37 -17.34 5.42
C ALA A 70 3.53 -16.95 6.34
N ARG A 71 3.69 -17.63 7.47
CA ARG A 71 4.81 -17.37 8.39
C ARG A 71 6.15 -17.68 7.75
N LYS A 72 6.26 -18.80 7.04
CA LYS A 72 7.48 -19.20 6.34
C LYS A 72 7.89 -18.18 5.27
N ALA A 73 6.92 -17.61 4.56
CA ALA A 73 7.15 -16.60 3.53
C ALA A 73 7.24 -15.16 4.06
N GLY A 74 7.03 -14.94 5.36
CA GLY A 74 7.02 -13.59 5.96
C GLY A 74 5.76 -12.78 5.62
N HIS A 75 4.66 -13.42 5.25
CA HIS A 75 3.40 -12.78 4.87
C HIS A 75 2.51 -12.40 6.07
N VAL A 76 2.97 -12.64 7.30
CA VAL A 76 2.22 -12.31 8.52
C VAL A 76 2.82 -11.06 9.15
N ILE A 77 2.11 -9.95 9.00
CA ILE A 77 2.53 -8.64 9.49
C ILE A 77 1.94 -8.40 10.88
N ARG A 78 2.77 -7.85 11.76
CA ARG A 78 2.40 -7.54 13.14
C ARG A 78 2.84 -6.14 13.50
N HIS A 79 1.95 -5.36 14.09
CA HIS A 79 2.29 -4.03 14.56
C HIS A 79 2.38 -3.96 16.06
N HIS A 80 3.39 -3.26 16.58
CA HIS A 80 3.50 -2.97 18.00
C HIS A 80 2.43 -1.97 18.47
N ILE A 81 1.96 -2.15 19.70
CA ILE A 81 1.22 -1.14 20.48
C ILE A 81 2.19 -0.54 21.49
N GLY A 82 2.21 0.78 21.60
CA GLY A 82 2.96 1.46 22.65
C GLY A 82 3.09 2.97 22.45
N PRO A 83 3.83 3.65 23.35
CA PRO A 83 4.07 5.07 23.26
C PRO A 83 4.89 5.44 22.00
N LEU A 84 4.62 6.62 21.43
CA LEU A 84 5.24 7.09 20.17
C LEU A 84 6.77 7.16 20.22
N PHE A 85 7.32 7.43 21.41
CA PHE A 85 8.75 7.70 21.61
C PHE A 85 9.53 6.49 22.15
N VAL A 86 8.88 5.32 22.25
CA VAL A 86 9.54 4.09 22.71
C VAL A 86 9.95 3.26 21.49
N PRO A 87 11.22 2.81 21.39
CA PRO A 87 11.66 1.94 20.31
C PRO A 87 10.81 0.66 20.24
N PRO A 88 10.42 0.19 19.03
CA PRO A 88 9.57 -1.00 18.88
C PRO A 88 10.10 -2.25 19.57
N GLN A 89 11.44 -2.38 19.67
CA GLN A 89 12.11 -3.51 20.32
C GLN A 89 11.79 -3.63 21.83
N GLN A 90 11.32 -2.55 22.45
CA GLN A 90 10.95 -2.49 23.86
C GLN A 90 9.45 -2.72 24.09
N LEU A 91 8.65 -2.84 23.01
CA LEU A 91 7.20 -3.04 23.07
C LEU A 91 6.86 -4.53 22.94
N ALA A 92 6.43 -5.14 24.04
CA ALA A 92 6.06 -6.55 24.08
C ALA A 92 4.66 -6.84 23.51
N GLN A 93 3.83 -5.81 23.30
CA GLN A 93 2.44 -5.97 22.90
C GLN A 93 2.25 -5.67 21.40
N PHE A 94 1.49 -6.54 20.74
CA PHE A 94 1.08 -6.38 19.35
C PHE A 94 -0.41 -6.06 19.27
N THR A 95 -0.81 -5.35 18.21
CA THR A 95 -2.20 -5.10 17.88
C THR A 95 -2.89 -6.38 17.44
N GLU A 96 -2.71 -6.73 16.18
CA GLU A 96 -3.34 -7.85 15.48
C GLU A 96 -2.39 -8.32 14.38
N GLU A 97 -2.42 -9.62 14.10
CA GLU A 97 -1.75 -10.17 12.92
C GLU A 97 -2.66 -10.03 11.70
N TYR A 98 -2.09 -9.68 10.55
CA TYR A 98 -2.80 -9.74 9.27
C TYR A 98 -1.88 -10.24 8.16
N TYR A 99 -2.50 -10.70 7.08
CA TYR A 99 -1.80 -11.30 5.95
C TYR A 99 -1.53 -10.25 4.88
N PHE A 100 -0.27 -10.16 4.44
CA PHE A 100 0.17 -9.32 3.34
C PHE A 100 1.22 -10.06 2.50
N ARG A 101 0.90 -10.33 1.24
CA ARG A 101 1.83 -10.94 0.28
C ARG A 101 2.51 -9.85 -0.53
N PHE A 102 3.78 -9.60 -0.28
CA PHE A 102 4.51 -8.46 -0.87
C PHE A 102 4.56 -8.47 -2.41
N ASP A 103 4.57 -9.66 -2.99
CA ASP A 103 4.65 -9.93 -4.42
C ASP A 103 3.30 -9.84 -5.15
N ALA A 104 2.18 -9.86 -4.42
CA ALA A 104 0.85 -9.94 -5.02
C ALA A 104 -0.12 -8.89 -4.49
N ASP A 105 -0.13 -8.62 -3.18
CA ASP A 105 -1.10 -7.73 -2.56
C ASP A 105 -0.71 -6.26 -2.76
N THR A 106 -1.73 -5.39 -2.82
CA THR A 106 -1.56 -3.93 -2.87
C THR A 106 -1.81 -3.35 -1.49
N LEU A 107 -0.84 -2.61 -0.94
CA LEU A 107 -1.04 -1.87 0.30
C LEU A 107 -1.96 -0.68 0.02
N TYR A 108 -3.09 -0.60 0.73
CA TYR A 108 -4.01 0.51 0.61
C TYR A 108 -3.92 1.43 1.83
N LEU A 109 -3.64 2.70 1.55
CA LEU A 109 -3.62 3.80 2.51
C LEU A 109 -4.88 4.66 2.35
N PRO A 110 -5.98 4.33 3.06
CA PRO A 110 -7.17 5.18 3.11
C PRO A 110 -6.87 6.41 3.98
N LEU A 111 -6.38 7.48 3.37
CA LEU A 111 -6.18 8.78 4.01
C LEU A 111 -7.47 9.64 4.01
N GLU A 112 -8.58 9.12 3.47
CA GLU A 112 -9.93 9.73 3.50
C GLU A 112 -10.92 8.66 3.98
N ASP A 113 -11.19 8.62 5.29
CA ASP A 113 -12.21 7.74 5.90
C ASP A 113 -12.58 8.27 7.30
N GLN A 114 -13.72 7.85 7.86
CA GLN A 114 -14.20 8.18 9.20
C GLN A 114 -13.24 7.75 10.33
N HIS A 115 -12.34 6.82 10.03
CA HIS A 115 -11.33 6.32 10.94
C HIS A 115 -9.95 6.95 10.72
N VAL A 116 -9.84 7.89 9.77
CA VAL A 116 -8.61 8.64 9.55
C VAL A 116 -8.49 9.73 10.60
N LYS A 117 -7.33 9.78 11.26
CA LYS A 117 -7.02 10.75 12.31
C LYS A 117 -5.90 11.70 11.88
N HIS A 118 -5.71 12.76 12.68
CA HIS A 118 -4.82 13.91 12.42
C HIS A 118 -3.35 13.59 12.10
N PHE A 119 -2.91 12.34 12.19
CA PHE A 119 -1.53 11.94 11.97
C PHE A 119 -1.36 10.82 10.95
N ASP A 120 -2.42 10.37 10.28
CA ASP A 120 -2.36 9.16 9.45
C ASP A 120 -1.55 9.36 8.15
N ASP A 121 -1.47 10.61 7.69
CA ASP A 121 -0.62 11.09 6.62
C ASP A 121 0.76 11.58 7.10
N SER A 122 1.01 11.62 8.42
CA SER A 122 2.28 12.09 8.98
C SER A 122 3.45 11.20 8.56
N PRO A 123 4.61 11.79 8.20
CA PRO A 123 5.75 11.00 7.79
C PRO A 123 6.43 10.27 8.96
N GLU A 124 6.26 10.78 10.19
CA GLU A 124 6.91 10.21 11.37
C GLU A 124 6.04 9.15 12.06
N VAL A 125 4.72 9.39 12.10
CA VAL A 125 3.76 8.64 12.92
C VAL A 125 2.50 8.17 12.16
N GLY A 126 2.46 8.37 10.84
CA GLY A 126 1.34 7.97 9.99
C GLY A 126 1.33 6.50 9.62
N LEU A 127 0.33 6.13 8.81
CA LEU A 127 0.05 4.74 8.44
C LEU A 127 1.26 4.08 7.80
N LEU A 128 1.90 4.76 6.85
CA LEU A 128 3.01 4.18 6.09
C LEU A 128 4.30 4.08 6.93
N SER A 129 4.59 5.07 7.78
CA SER A 129 5.73 5.01 8.73
C SER A 129 5.55 3.89 9.75
N HIS A 130 4.31 3.66 10.18
CA HIS A 130 4.02 2.54 11.08
C HIS A 130 4.10 1.20 10.36
N PHE A 131 3.61 1.13 9.12
CA PHE A 131 3.82 -0.04 8.27
C PHE A 131 5.31 -0.37 8.17
N HIS A 132 6.17 0.62 7.93
CA HIS A 132 7.64 0.48 7.90
C HIS A 132 8.23 -0.12 9.20
N LYS A 133 7.60 0.10 10.36
CA LYS A 133 8.06 -0.38 11.68
C LYS A 133 7.45 -1.73 12.09
N ALA A 134 6.66 -2.37 11.23
CA ALA A 134 6.01 -3.64 11.52
C ALA A 134 7.00 -4.82 11.59
N VAL A 135 6.67 -5.84 12.36
CA VAL A 135 7.47 -7.08 12.46
C VAL A 135 7.19 -7.99 11.27
N ASN A 136 8.24 -8.65 10.78
CA ASN A 136 8.28 -9.45 9.53
C ASN A 136 7.99 -8.61 8.27
N LEU A 137 8.25 -7.31 8.34
CA LEU A 137 8.17 -6.45 7.18
C LEU A 137 9.50 -6.46 6.42
N ASP A 138 9.42 -6.65 5.10
CA ASP A 138 10.53 -6.39 4.19
C ASP A 138 10.12 -5.26 3.24
N THR A 139 10.54 -4.04 3.56
CA THR A 139 10.18 -2.83 2.78
C THR A 139 10.69 -2.90 1.35
N SER A 140 11.78 -3.64 1.12
CA SER A 140 12.36 -3.85 -0.21
C SER A 140 11.50 -4.76 -1.10
N LYS A 141 10.45 -5.38 -0.57
CA LYS A 141 9.54 -6.22 -1.34
C LYS A 141 8.21 -5.55 -1.65
N LEU A 142 7.89 -4.39 -1.08
CA LEU A 142 6.63 -3.70 -1.38
C LEU A 142 6.66 -3.18 -2.83
N GLN A 143 5.81 -3.75 -3.69
CA GLN A 143 5.76 -3.39 -5.12
C GLN A 143 4.61 -2.46 -5.48
N SER A 144 3.46 -2.61 -4.82
CA SER A 144 2.22 -1.92 -5.18
C SER A 144 1.59 -1.20 -3.99
N ILE A 145 1.25 0.08 -4.17
CA ILE A 145 0.57 0.89 -3.16
C ILE A 145 -0.58 1.68 -3.78
N ALA A 146 -1.69 1.79 -3.05
CA ALA A 146 -2.86 2.60 -3.39
C ALA A 146 -3.08 3.69 -2.34
N ILE A 147 -3.29 4.93 -2.77
CA ILE A 147 -3.26 6.12 -1.90
C ILE A 147 -4.45 7.05 -2.22
N THR A 148 -5.15 7.53 -1.20
CA THR A 148 -6.14 8.63 -1.31
C THR A 148 -5.50 10.00 -0.98
N ARG A 149 -6.28 11.10 -0.87
CA ARG A 149 -5.78 12.48 -0.64
C ARG A 149 -4.71 12.96 -1.63
N VAL A 150 -4.71 12.45 -2.85
CA VAL A 150 -3.63 12.64 -3.84
C VAL A 150 -3.29 14.12 -4.05
N ILE A 151 -4.30 14.99 -4.22
CA ILE A 151 -4.08 16.44 -4.41
C ILE A 151 -3.39 17.06 -3.19
N TRP A 152 -3.86 16.75 -1.99
CA TRP A 152 -3.27 17.25 -0.76
C TRP A 152 -1.80 16.80 -0.70
N CYS A 153 -1.57 15.48 -0.79
CA CYS A 153 -0.24 14.86 -0.63
C CYS A 153 0.76 15.35 -1.68
N GLY A 154 0.30 15.68 -2.88
CA GLY A 154 1.15 16.23 -3.93
C GLY A 154 1.64 17.64 -3.65
N TYR A 155 0.87 18.49 -2.98
CA TYR A 155 1.13 19.94 -2.95
C TYR A 155 1.46 20.56 -1.59
N HIS A 156 1.03 19.99 -0.46
CA HIS A 156 1.04 20.74 0.80
C HIS A 156 2.27 20.51 1.71
N ASP A 157 2.73 19.28 1.95
CA ASP A 157 3.87 19.07 2.88
C ASP A 157 4.94 18.07 2.42
N GLY A 158 4.73 17.32 1.33
CA GLY A 158 5.67 16.29 0.88
C GLY A 158 5.88 15.12 1.85
N SER A 159 5.10 15.02 2.93
CA SER A 159 5.17 13.97 3.96
C SER A 159 5.09 12.57 3.36
N LEU A 160 4.06 12.34 2.52
CA LEU A 160 3.87 11.06 1.86
C LEU A 160 5.08 10.69 0.99
N SER A 161 5.62 11.65 0.23
CA SER A 161 6.81 11.40 -0.61
C SER A 161 8.03 11.04 0.26
N ASN A 162 8.21 11.76 1.37
CA ASN A 162 9.27 11.50 2.35
C ASN A 162 9.18 10.14 3.05
N THR A 163 7.99 9.54 3.13
CA THR A 163 7.83 8.17 3.67
C THR A 163 7.92 7.12 2.58
N LEU A 164 7.43 7.41 1.37
CA LEU A 164 7.52 6.50 0.22
C LEU A 164 8.97 6.14 -0.12
N ARG A 165 9.91 7.07 0.02
CA ARG A 165 11.35 6.84 -0.24
C ARG A 165 11.99 5.71 0.59
N ASP A 166 11.35 5.28 1.68
CA ASP A 166 11.83 4.17 2.52
C ASP A 166 11.40 2.78 1.97
N PHE A 167 10.64 2.76 0.87
CA PHE A 167 10.18 1.56 0.17
C PHE A 167 10.74 1.53 -1.25
N ALA A 168 11.98 1.08 -1.42
CA ALA A 168 12.74 1.24 -2.66
C ALA A 168 12.17 0.52 -3.91
N SER A 169 11.29 -0.46 -3.71
CA SER A 169 10.86 -1.38 -4.78
C SER A 169 9.45 -1.15 -5.29
N ILE A 170 8.83 0.00 -4.96
CA ILE A 170 7.50 0.32 -5.48
C ILE A 170 7.61 0.53 -6.99
N SER A 171 6.98 -0.37 -7.74
CA SER A 171 6.88 -0.34 -9.21
C SER A 171 5.50 0.10 -9.68
N ARG A 172 4.51 0.17 -8.77
CA ARG A 172 3.13 0.54 -9.10
C ARG A 172 2.54 1.46 -8.03
N LEU A 173 2.21 2.68 -8.45
CA LEU A 173 1.46 3.65 -7.66
C LEU A 173 0.03 3.72 -8.18
N ILE A 174 -0.94 3.48 -7.32
CA ILE A 174 -2.36 3.58 -7.66
C ILE A 174 -2.95 4.79 -6.94
N MET A 175 -3.37 5.79 -7.72
CA MET A 175 -3.95 7.02 -7.22
C MET A 175 -5.46 6.85 -7.15
N MET A 176 -6.01 6.87 -5.94
CA MET A 176 -7.44 6.69 -5.73
C MET A 176 -8.17 7.98 -6.10
N VAL A 177 -9.07 7.89 -7.07
CA VAL A 177 -9.87 9.01 -7.56
C VAL A 177 -11.12 9.12 -6.68
N PRO A 178 -11.27 10.23 -5.94
CA PRO A 178 -12.48 10.48 -5.18
C PRO A 178 -13.59 11.00 -6.10
N GLU A 179 -14.85 10.83 -5.70
CA GLU A 179 -16.03 11.12 -6.54
C GLU A 179 -16.06 12.61 -6.98
N GLU A 180 -15.66 13.51 -6.10
CA GLU A 180 -15.59 14.95 -6.37
C GLU A 180 -14.56 15.33 -7.44
N VAL A 181 -13.54 14.51 -7.68
CA VAL A 181 -12.58 14.75 -8.76
C VAL A 181 -13.20 14.39 -10.11
N GLU A 182 -14.02 13.34 -10.18
CA GLU A 182 -14.66 12.93 -11.44
C GLU A 182 -15.70 13.97 -11.93
N GLN A 183 -16.30 14.71 -11.01
CA GLN A 183 -17.36 15.67 -11.31
C GLN A 183 -16.86 17.09 -11.65
N ASP A 184 -15.59 17.38 -11.37
CA ASP A 184 -15.01 18.73 -11.50
C ASP A 184 -13.76 18.73 -12.39
N GLU A 185 -13.87 19.31 -13.59
CA GLU A 185 -12.79 19.40 -14.57
C GLU A 185 -11.53 20.09 -14.02
N ALA A 186 -11.68 21.12 -13.16
CA ALA A 186 -10.53 21.78 -12.56
C ALA A 186 -9.80 20.83 -11.59
N ARG A 187 -10.56 20.01 -10.84
CA ARG A 187 -9.99 18.99 -9.94
C ARG A 187 -9.36 17.83 -10.69
N LYS A 188 -9.89 17.40 -11.83
CA LYS A 188 -9.27 16.37 -12.69
C LYS A 188 -7.84 16.74 -13.08
N ALA A 189 -7.66 17.95 -13.58
CA ALA A 189 -6.34 18.45 -13.98
C ALA A 189 -5.39 18.54 -12.79
N LEU A 190 -5.86 19.06 -11.65
CA LEU A 190 -5.08 19.13 -10.41
C LEU A 190 -4.70 17.74 -9.89
N PHE A 191 -5.60 16.77 -9.96
CA PHE A 191 -5.36 15.40 -9.55
C PHE A 191 -4.24 14.77 -10.37
N VAL A 192 -4.31 14.85 -11.70
CA VAL A 192 -3.26 14.35 -12.61
C VAL A 192 -1.91 14.98 -12.30
N ARG A 193 -1.87 16.31 -12.10
CA ARG A 193 -0.62 17.01 -11.78
C ARG A 193 -0.06 16.61 -10.42
N ALA A 194 -0.91 16.43 -9.41
CA ALA A 194 -0.50 15.93 -8.09
C ALA A 194 0.05 14.50 -8.16
N SER A 195 -0.64 13.60 -8.89
CA SER A 195 -0.18 12.23 -9.12
C SER A 195 1.19 12.19 -9.79
N ARG A 196 1.39 13.00 -10.84
CA ARG A 196 2.69 13.14 -11.51
C ARG A 196 3.76 13.61 -10.54
N ARG A 197 3.47 14.62 -9.73
CA ARG A 197 4.41 15.16 -8.75
C ARG A 197 4.83 14.12 -7.73
N ILE A 198 3.89 13.36 -7.16
CA ILE A 198 4.19 12.26 -6.22
C ILE A 198 5.09 11.21 -6.89
N ALA A 199 4.73 10.77 -8.10
CA ALA A 199 5.51 9.78 -8.84
C ALA A 199 6.92 10.29 -9.18
N SER A 200 7.05 11.54 -9.64
CA SER A 200 8.34 12.17 -9.94
C SER A 200 9.22 12.30 -8.70
N LEU A 201 8.66 12.75 -7.57
CA LEU A 201 9.41 12.88 -6.30
C LEU A 201 9.90 11.52 -5.81
N TYR A 202 9.05 10.51 -5.80
CA TYR A 202 9.45 9.17 -5.40
C TYR A 202 10.55 8.62 -6.32
N ARG A 203 10.46 8.79 -7.65
CA ARG A 203 11.53 8.40 -8.59
C ARG A 203 12.85 9.10 -8.28
N PHE A 204 12.80 10.41 -8.04
CA PHE A 204 13.99 11.19 -7.72
C PHE A 204 14.67 10.70 -6.44
N ASP A 205 13.88 10.42 -5.40
CA ASP A 205 14.41 9.90 -4.14
C ASP A 205 15.00 8.49 -4.30
N SER A 206 14.34 7.62 -5.08
CA SER A 206 14.87 6.30 -5.45
C SER A 206 16.17 6.41 -6.26
N ALA A 207 16.28 7.41 -7.15
CA ALA A 207 17.48 7.68 -7.95
C ALA A 207 18.68 8.03 -7.09
N ASN A 208 18.47 8.92 -6.12
CA ASN A 208 19.53 9.40 -5.25
C ASN A 208 20.00 8.34 -4.26
N ARG A 209 19.11 7.44 -3.81
CA ARG A 209 19.46 6.41 -2.81
C ARG A 209 20.10 5.17 -3.41
N SER A 210 19.74 4.81 -4.63
CA SER A 210 20.22 3.58 -5.26
C SER A 210 20.27 3.72 -6.78
N PRO A 211 21.28 4.43 -7.31
CA PRO A 211 21.39 4.71 -8.75
C PRO A 211 21.43 3.43 -9.61
N GLU A 212 21.90 2.31 -9.06
CA GLU A 212 21.91 0.99 -9.72
C GLU A 212 20.51 0.35 -9.82
N LEU A 213 19.61 0.64 -8.88
CA LEU A 213 18.23 0.10 -8.86
C LEU A 213 17.26 0.95 -9.69
N THR A 214 17.52 2.24 -9.83
CA THR A 214 16.60 3.19 -10.49
C THR A 214 16.57 3.06 -11.99
N GLN A 215 17.64 2.57 -12.61
CA GLN A 215 17.66 2.24 -14.03
C GLN A 215 16.81 1.00 -14.35
N LEU A 216 16.38 0.23 -13.35
CA LEU A 216 15.72 -1.06 -13.52
C LEU A 216 14.22 -1.05 -13.18
N ILE A 217 13.72 -0.06 -12.43
CA ILE A 217 12.33 -0.06 -11.94
C ILE A 217 11.52 1.00 -12.69
N ALA A 218 10.87 0.58 -13.77
CA ALA A 218 9.82 1.35 -14.40
C ALA A 218 8.64 1.47 -13.43
N ILE A 219 8.33 2.71 -13.00
CA ILE A 219 7.16 2.96 -12.15
C ILE A 219 5.95 3.18 -13.05
N SER A 220 4.93 2.36 -12.84
CA SER A 220 3.60 2.53 -13.41
C SER A 220 2.71 3.35 -12.48
N VAL A 221 1.96 4.30 -13.04
CA VAL A 221 0.93 5.05 -12.31
C VAL A 221 -0.43 4.71 -12.90
N ASP A 222 -1.32 4.19 -12.06
CA ASP A 222 -2.70 3.88 -12.40
C ASP A 222 -3.67 4.74 -11.58
N PHE A 223 -4.85 5.01 -12.13
CA PHE A 223 -5.95 5.62 -11.40
C PHE A 223 -7.00 4.58 -11.10
N ALA A 224 -7.60 4.64 -9.92
CA ALA A 224 -8.59 3.65 -9.52
C ALA A 224 -9.67 4.24 -8.61
N ARG A 225 -10.79 3.54 -8.54
CA ARG A 225 -11.86 3.80 -7.57
C ARG A 225 -12.07 2.57 -6.70
N LEU A 226 -12.69 2.77 -5.53
CA LEU A 226 -13.05 1.67 -4.65
C LEU A 226 -14.51 1.27 -4.90
N GLU A 227 -14.74 0.14 -5.56
CA GLU A 227 -16.08 -0.40 -5.81
C GLU A 227 -16.32 -1.62 -4.93
N ARG A 228 -17.29 -1.52 -4.01
CA ARG A 228 -17.66 -2.63 -3.11
C ARG A 228 -16.45 -3.25 -2.37
N GLY A 229 -15.48 -2.40 -1.99
CA GLY A 229 -14.25 -2.82 -1.31
C GLY A 229 -13.16 -3.40 -2.21
N GLN A 230 -13.34 -3.36 -3.54
CA GLN A 230 -12.36 -3.81 -4.52
C GLN A 230 -11.81 -2.63 -5.32
N LEU A 231 -10.56 -2.77 -5.76
CA LEU A 231 -9.89 -1.79 -6.60
C LEU A 231 -10.38 -1.93 -8.04
N ALA A 232 -11.06 -0.91 -8.57
CA ALA A 232 -11.46 -0.83 -9.97
C ALA A 232 -10.55 0.17 -10.69
N ILE A 233 -9.58 -0.34 -11.46
CA ILE A 233 -8.67 0.49 -12.25
C ILE A 233 -9.46 1.21 -13.35
N LEU A 234 -9.30 2.52 -13.43
CA LEU A 234 -9.86 3.34 -14.50
C LEU A 234 -9.08 3.10 -15.79
N PRO A 235 -9.76 2.76 -16.90
CA PRO A 235 -9.13 2.65 -18.19
C PRO A 235 -8.40 3.94 -18.60
N LYS A 236 -7.26 3.80 -19.27
CA LYS A 236 -6.40 4.92 -19.67
C LYS A 236 -7.14 6.02 -20.44
N HIS A 237 -8.02 5.64 -21.37
CA HIS A 237 -8.82 6.57 -22.17
C HIS A 237 -9.78 7.44 -21.34
N THR A 238 -10.13 6.99 -20.13
CA THR A 238 -11.04 7.70 -19.23
C THR A 238 -10.38 8.94 -18.63
N TRP A 239 -9.07 8.92 -18.39
CA TRP A 239 -8.37 9.99 -17.68
C TRP A 239 -7.26 10.68 -18.48
N GLU A 240 -6.86 10.14 -19.63
CA GLU A 240 -5.77 10.73 -20.42
C GLU A 240 -6.03 12.17 -20.89
N HIS A 241 -7.30 12.56 -20.98
CA HIS A 241 -7.73 13.90 -21.39
C HIS A 241 -7.94 14.86 -20.20
N TRP A 242 -7.81 14.39 -18.96
CA TRP A 242 -7.99 15.20 -17.76
C TRP A 242 -6.93 16.30 -17.60
N SER A 243 -5.83 16.22 -18.33
CA SER A 243 -4.75 17.19 -18.31
C SER A 243 -4.05 17.26 -19.66
N SER A 244 -3.49 18.43 -19.99
CA SER A 244 -2.63 18.61 -21.17
C SER A 244 -1.34 17.77 -21.14
N LEU A 245 -1.02 17.20 -19.98
CA LEU A 245 0.12 16.28 -19.80
C LEU A 245 -0.06 14.95 -20.52
N GLY A 246 -1.28 14.60 -20.93
CA GLY A 246 -1.59 13.31 -21.50
C GLY A 246 -1.23 12.16 -20.55
N SER A 247 -0.73 11.07 -21.12
CA SER A 247 -0.57 9.79 -20.42
C SER A 247 0.80 9.14 -20.62
N THR A 248 1.76 9.86 -21.19
CA THR A 248 3.14 9.39 -21.39
C THR A 248 3.93 9.38 -20.09
N TRP A 249 3.58 10.25 -19.14
CA TRP A 249 4.25 10.37 -17.84
C TRP A 249 3.95 9.22 -16.87
N THR A 250 2.94 8.40 -17.16
CA THR A 250 2.54 7.28 -16.28
C THR A 250 3.42 6.04 -16.44
N VAL A 251 4.22 5.98 -17.51
CA VAL A 251 5.28 5.01 -17.73
C VAL A 251 6.50 5.82 -18.15
N MET A 252 7.36 6.18 -17.19
CA MET A 252 8.61 6.88 -17.51
C MET A 252 9.77 5.90 -17.44
N ASP A 253 10.50 5.80 -18.55
CA ASP A 253 11.75 5.06 -18.64
C ASP A 253 12.91 6.00 -18.28
N GLY A 254 13.51 5.79 -17.10
CA GLY A 254 14.76 6.43 -16.71
C GLY A 254 14.70 7.87 -16.16
N PRO A 255 15.84 8.39 -15.66
CA PRO A 255 15.94 9.68 -14.97
C PRO A 255 15.89 10.91 -15.89
N GLU A 256 16.08 10.77 -17.21
CA GLU A 256 16.14 11.92 -18.14
C GLU A 256 14.79 12.65 -18.27
N GLN A 257 13.67 11.94 -18.13
CA GLN A 257 12.32 12.53 -18.17
C GLN A 257 11.94 13.33 -16.90
N PHE A 258 12.76 13.25 -15.85
CA PHE A 258 12.51 13.95 -14.59
C PHE A 258 12.70 15.47 -14.71
N TYR A 259 13.76 15.93 -15.37
CA TYR A 259 14.07 17.35 -15.51
C TYR A 259 13.05 18.09 -16.39
N GLU A 260 12.51 17.42 -17.42
CA GLU A 260 11.39 17.91 -18.23
C GLU A 260 10.06 17.94 -17.43
N SER A 261 9.95 17.14 -16.36
CA SER A 261 8.75 17.08 -15.53
C SER A 261 8.63 18.17 -14.48
N MET A 262 9.76 18.75 -14.08
CA MET A 262 9.84 19.81 -13.06
C MET A 262 9.77 21.22 -13.65
N SER A 263 10.03 21.39 -14.95
CA SER A 263 10.09 22.68 -15.65
C SER A 263 8.74 23.18 -16.22
N GLY A 264 7.69 22.36 -16.19
CA GLY A 264 6.36 22.69 -16.72
C GLY A 264 5.36 23.25 -15.70
N VAL A 265 5.80 24.22 -14.87
CA VAL A 265 4.90 25.04 -14.03
C VAL A 265 4.18 26.08 -14.90
#